data_AF-A0A822H058-F1
#
_entry.id   AF-A0A822H058-F1
#
_cell.length_a   1.000
_cell.length_b   1.000
_cell.length_c   1.000
_cell.angle_alpha   90.00
_cell.angle_beta   90.00
_cell.angle_gamma   90.00
#
_symmetry.space_group_name_H-M   'P 1'
#
loop_
_entity.id
_entity.type
_entity.pdbx_description
1 polymer ?
#
loop_
_entity_poly.entity_id
_entity_poly.type
_entity_poly.pdbx_seq_one_letter_code
_entity_poly.pdbx_strand_id
1 'polypeptide(L)'
;DSFRPDIRSNSFKRPQSNMNIASGIPKFFPLAMIQQEGNPYVRDDTMFIKVMVGFGDMPKTLLPYALSLNPGLPTHIQQTMIQQEVERRAQQQPQQQQHTPTT
;
A
#
# COMPACT_ATOMS: atom_id res chain seq x y z
N ASP A 1 7.28 -16.21 -7.33
CA ASP A 1 6.80 -15.33 -8.41
C ASP A 1 6.40 -14.01 -7.78
N SER A 2 6.96 -12.89 -8.25
CA SER A 2 6.69 -11.58 -7.65
C SER A 2 5.97 -10.71 -8.68
N PHE A 3 4.72 -10.37 -8.38
CA PHE A 3 3.89 -9.51 -9.20
C PHE A 3 4.58 -8.15 -9.45
N ARG A 4 4.75 -7.78 -10.73
CA ARG A 4 5.29 -6.48 -11.14
C ARG A 4 4.23 -5.73 -11.95
N PRO A 5 3.77 -4.56 -11.49
CA PRO A 5 2.85 -3.74 -12.27
C PRO A 5 3.44 -3.35 -13.64
N ASP A 6 2.72 -3.59 -14.74
CA ASP A 6 3.07 -3.04 -16.06
C ASP A 6 2.28 -1.75 -16.29
N ILE A 7 2.97 -0.60 -16.30
CA ILE A 7 2.36 0.72 -16.51
C ILE A 7 1.62 0.86 -17.85
N ARG A 8 1.88 -0.02 -18.82
CA ARG A 8 1.18 -0.03 -20.11
C ARG A 8 -0.16 -0.77 -20.04
N SER A 9 -0.34 -1.63 -19.03
CA SER A 9 -1.60 -2.35 -18.81
C SER A 9 -2.71 -1.40 -18.37
N ASN A 10 -3.92 -1.65 -18.87
CA ASN A 10 -5.13 -0.93 -18.44
C ASN A 10 -5.45 -1.15 -16.96
N SER A 11 -4.88 -2.15 -16.31
CA SER A 11 -5.03 -2.39 -14.87
C SER A 11 -4.42 -1.31 -13.98
N PHE A 12 -3.41 -0.57 -14.45
CA PHE A 12 -2.66 0.41 -13.64
C PHE A 12 -2.73 1.84 -14.17
N LYS A 13 -3.60 2.10 -15.15
CA LYS A 13 -3.88 3.47 -15.62
C LYS A 13 -4.87 4.16 -14.69
N ARG A 14 -5.05 5.47 -14.87
CA ARG A 14 -6.10 6.24 -14.19
C ARG A 14 -7.47 5.57 -14.44
N PRO A 15 -8.26 5.27 -13.41
CA PRO A 15 -9.58 4.68 -13.59
C PRO A 15 -10.50 5.54 -14.45
N GLN A 16 -11.20 4.89 -15.38
CA GLN A 16 -12.25 5.50 -16.21
C GLN A 16 -13.66 5.06 -15.78
N SER A 17 -13.73 4.16 -14.80
CA SER A 17 -14.94 3.58 -14.20
C SER A 17 -14.70 3.30 -12.72
N ASN A 18 -15.66 2.69 -12.03
CA ASN A 18 -15.56 2.36 -10.61
C ASN A 18 -14.32 1.51 -10.26
N MET A 19 -13.87 0.65 -11.18
CA MET A 19 -12.73 -0.24 -10.98
C MET A 19 -11.93 -0.39 -12.28
N ASN A 20 -10.61 -0.57 -12.15
CA ASN A 20 -9.77 -1.02 -13.26
C ASN A 20 -9.93 -2.53 -13.50
N ILE A 21 -9.46 -3.00 -14.66
CA ILE A 21 -9.38 -4.43 -14.94
C ILE A 21 -8.44 -5.10 -13.94
N ALA A 22 -8.87 -6.19 -13.31
CA ALA A 22 -8.08 -6.93 -12.34
C ALA A 22 -6.75 -7.44 -12.92
N SER A 23 -5.69 -7.37 -12.12
CA SER A 23 -4.38 -7.93 -12.44
C SER A 23 -3.91 -8.75 -11.24
N GLY A 24 -3.29 -9.90 -11.49
CA GLY A 24 -2.89 -10.83 -10.44
C GLY A 24 -2.13 -12.04 -11.00
N ILE A 25 -2.15 -13.14 -10.25
CA ILE A 25 -1.47 -14.39 -10.60
C ILE A 25 -2.55 -15.45 -10.87
N PRO A 26 -2.86 -15.78 -12.14
CA PRO A 26 -3.97 -16.70 -12.47
C PRO A 26 -3.84 -18.08 -11.83
N LYS A 27 -2.61 -18.54 -11.59
CA LYS A 27 -2.29 -19.79 -10.90
C LYS A 27 -1.63 -19.52 -9.54
N PHE A 28 -2.30 -18.71 -8.71
CA PHE A 28 -1.78 -18.26 -7.41
C PHE A 28 -1.49 -19.43 -6.47
N PHE A 29 -2.37 -20.42 -6.39
CA PHE A 29 -2.23 -21.56 -5.47
C PHE A 29 -2.85 -22.84 -6.05
N PRO A 30 -2.25 -24.02 -5.84
CA PRO A 30 -2.80 -25.28 -6.34
C PRO A 30 -4.13 -25.64 -5.65
N LEU A 31 -5.17 -25.91 -6.46
CA LEU A 31 -6.48 -26.26 -5.93
C LEU A 31 -6.46 -27.56 -5.10
N ALA A 32 -5.66 -28.55 -5.49
CA ALA A 32 -5.53 -29.81 -4.77
C ALA A 32 -5.07 -29.64 -3.31
N MET A 33 -4.27 -28.61 -3.00
CA MET A 33 -3.84 -28.32 -1.63
C MET A 33 -4.95 -27.70 -0.78
N ILE A 34 -5.85 -26.93 -1.40
CA ILE A 34 -7.04 -26.37 -0.73
C ILE A 34 -8.10 -27.45 -0.48
N GLN A 35 -8.24 -28.39 -1.40
CA GLN A 35 -9.22 -29.48 -1.31
C GLN A 35 -8.78 -30.62 -0.39
N GLN A 36 -7.50 -30.67 -0.01
CA GLN A 36 -6.99 -31.67 0.92
C GLN A 36 -7.64 -31.49 2.29
N GLU A 37 -8.19 -32.58 2.83
CA GLU A 37 -8.77 -32.60 4.17
C GLU A 37 -7.70 -32.28 5.23
N GLY A 38 -8.04 -31.43 6.20
CA GLY A 38 -7.12 -30.99 7.24
C GLY A 38 -6.00 -30.05 6.78
N ASN A 39 -6.10 -29.44 5.59
CA ASN A 39 -5.14 -28.43 5.16
C ASN A 39 -5.14 -27.20 6.10
N PRO A 40 -4.01 -26.50 6.25
CA PRO A 40 -3.89 -25.37 7.19
C PRO A 40 -4.46 -24.05 6.63
N TYR A 41 -4.91 -24.02 5.38
CA TYR A 41 -5.30 -22.78 4.68
C TYR A 41 -6.80 -22.49 4.75
N VAL A 42 -7.63 -23.53 4.88
CA VAL A 42 -9.09 -23.44 5.05
C VAL A 42 -9.46 -24.05 6.39
N ARG A 43 -10.13 -23.27 7.23
CA ARG A 43 -10.66 -23.71 8.53
C ARG A 43 -12.06 -23.16 8.68
N ASP A 44 -12.99 -23.99 9.15
CA ASP A 44 -14.39 -23.60 9.37
C ASP A 44 -14.99 -22.93 8.11
N ASP A 45 -14.77 -23.56 6.94
CA ASP A 45 -15.17 -23.08 5.61
C ASP A 45 -14.69 -21.65 5.26
N THR A 46 -13.58 -21.22 5.86
CA THR A 46 -13.05 -19.86 5.73
C THR A 46 -11.56 -19.85 5.43
N MET A 47 -11.13 -18.92 4.57
CA MET A 47 -9.72 -18.64 4.28
C MET A 47 -9.41 -17.14 4.38
N PHE A 48 -8.16 -16.81 4.63
CA PHE A 48 -7.68 -15.42 4.71
C PHE A 48 -6.74 -15.10 3.56
N ILE A 49 -7.01 -14.01 2.85
CA ILE A 49 -6.14 -13.48 1.80
C ILE A 49 -5.62 -12.13 2.25
N LYS A 50 -4.30 -11.95 2.27
CA LYS A 50 -3.64 -10.69 2.61
C LYS A 50 -2.97 -10.10 1.38
N VAL A 51 -3.35 -8.87 1.03
CA VAL A 51 -2.70 -8.08 -0.03
C VAL A 51 -1.84 -7.01 0.62
N MET A 52 -0.62 -6.81 0.11
CA MET A 52 0.29 -5.77 0.58
C MET A 52 0.67 -4.87 -0.60
N VAL A 53 0.45 -3.56 -0.45
CA VAL A 53 0.88 -2.55 -1.42
C VAL A 53 2.16 -1.92 -0.91
N GLY A 54 3.21 -1.99 -1.72
CA GLY A 54 4.47 -1.29 -1.42
C GLY A 54 4.35 0.19 -1.76
N PHE A 55 4.73 1.05 -0.82
CA PHE A 55 4.77 2.51 -1.02
C PHE A 55 6.19 3.03 -1.29
N GLY A 56 7.09 2.14 -1.76
CA GLY A 56 8.51 2.45 -1.96
C GLY A 56 9.16 2.93 -0.66
N ASP A 57 10.00 3.96 -0.77
CA ASP A 57 10.71 4.58 0.35
C ASP A 57 9.87 5.64 1.09
N MET A 58 8.58 5.76 0.79
CA MET A 58 7.71 6.72 1.47
C MET A 58 7.53 6.33 2.95
N PRO A 59 7.86 7.22 3.91
CA PRO A 59 7.63 6.96 5.33
C PRO A 59 6.14 6.65 5.59
N LYS A 60 5.86 5.58 6.36
CA LYS A 60 4.49 5.17 6.69
C LYS A 60 3.67 6.29 7.35
N THR A 61 4.35 7.17 8.08
CA THR A 61 3.75 8.33 8.76
C THR A 61 3.18 9.37 7.78
N LEU A 62 3.61 9.35 6.52
CA LEU A 62 3.12 10.24 5.47
C LEU A 62 1.99 9.64 4.63
N LEU A 63 1.74 8.34 4.72
CA LEU A 63 0.67 7.69 3.95
C LEU A 63 -0.70 8.35 4.16
N PRO A 64 -1.13 8.73 5.37
CA PRO A 64 -2.41 9.42 5.54
C PRO A 64 -2.50 10.74 4.79
N TYR A 65 -1.38 11.47 4.67
CA TYR A 65 -1.32 12.72 3.91
C TYR A 65 -1.29 12.45 2.41
N ALA A 66 -0.43 11.54 1.94
CA ALA A 66 -0.32 11.21 0.53
C ALA A 66 -1.64 10.67 -0.05
N LEU A 67 -2.38 9.87 0.73
CA LEU A 67 -3.67 9.30 0.34
C LEU A 67 -4.84 10.29 0.42
N SER A 68 -4.69 11.43 1.12
CA SER A 68 -5.72 12.47 1.19
C SER A 68 -5.59 13.54 0.10
N LEU A 69 -4.51 13.52 -0.67
CA LEU A 69 -4.33 14.43 -1.80
C LEU A 69 -5.40 14.20 -2.87
N ASN A 70 -5.83 15.29 -3.51
CA ASN A 70 -6.77 15.20 -4.62
C ASN A 70 -6.14 14.42 -5.78
N PRO A 71 -6.68 13.25 -6.17
CA PRO A 71 -6.11 12.43 -7.24
C PRO A 71 -6.21 13.10 -8.63
N GLY A 72 -7.02 14.16 -8.76
CA GLY A 72 -7.12 14.98 -9.96
C GLY A 72 -5.94 15.93 -10.20
N LEU A 73 -5.09 16.17 -9.19
CA LEU A 73 -3.90 17.02 -9.36
C LEU A 73 -2.88 16.35 -10.29
N PRO A 74 -2.12 17.11 -11.10
CA PRO A 74 -1.00 16.57 -11.84
C PRO A 74 -0.01 15.85 -10.90
N THR A 75 0.54 14.71 -11.33
CA THR A 75 1.42 13.87 -10.51
C THR A 75 2.59 14.64 -9.89
N HIS A 76 3.21 15.56 -10.65
CA HIS A 76 4.31 16.37 -10.13
C HIS A 76 3.89 17.28 -8.97
N ILE A 77 2.66 17.82 -8.99
CA ILE A 77 2.12 18.64 -7.89
C ILE A 77 1.93 17.78 -6.65
N GLN A 78 1.36 16.58 -6.80
CA GLN A 78 1.21 15.65 -5.67
C GLN A 78 2.57 15.29 -5.06
N GLN A 79 3.59 15.05 -5.90
CA GLN A 79 4.96 14.78 -5.44
C GLN A 79 5.57 15.97 -4.70
N THR A 80 5.41 17.19 -5.21
CA THR A 80 5.88 18.41 -4.52
C THR A 80 5.20 18.57 -3.16
N MET A 81 3.89 18.36 -3.07
CA MET A 81 3.16 18.45 -1.81
C MET A 81 3.63 17.40 -0.79
N ILE A 82 3.84 16.15 -1.22
CA ILE A 82 4.38 15.09 -0.37
C ILE A 82 5.78 15.47 0.13
N GLN A 83 6.64 15.96 -0.76
CA GLN A 83 8.01 16.37 -0.41
C GLN A 83 8.03 17.50 0.63
N GLN A 84 7.19 18.52 0.44
CA GLN A 84 7.04 19.60 1.42
C GLN A 84 6.56 19.10 2.78
N GLU A 85 5.66 18.13 2.80
CA GLU A 85 5.18 17.51 4.04
C GLU A 85 6.28 16.68 4.73
N VAL A 86 7.14 15.98 3.97
CA VAL A 86 8.35 15.31 4.50
C VAL A 86 9.21 16.34 5.23
N GLU A 87 9.54 17.44 4.56
CA GLU A 87 10.42 18.49 5.07
C GLU A 87 9.84 19.18 6.30
N ARG A 88 8.55 19.53 6.24
CA ARG A 88 7.82 20.15 7.36
C ARG A 88 7.88 19.28 8.61
N ARG A 89 7.72 17.95 8.48
CA ARG A 89 7.78 17.03 9.62
C ARG A 89 9.20 16.81 10.13
N ALA A 90 10.19 16.76 9.23
CA ALA A 90 11.60 16.65 9.63
C ALA A 90 12.03 17.85 10.50
N GLN A 91 11.53 19.06 10.19
CA GLN A 91 11.83 20.27 10.96
C GLN A 91 11.10 20.34 12.31
N GLN A 92 10.01 19.60 12.51
CA GLN A 92 9.21 19.60 13.75
C GLN A 92 9.68 18.58 14.80
N GLN A 93 10.61 17.68 14.47
CA GLN A 93 11.14 16.67 15.39
C GLN A 93 12.19 17.09 16.45
N PRO A 94 12.70 18.34 16.59
CA PRO A 94 13.70 18.64 17.62
C PRO A 94 13.21 18.73 19.09
N GLN A 95 11.91 18.67 19.40
CA GLN A 95 11.40 19.13 20.73
C GLN A 95 10.78 18.10 21.69
N GLN A 96 10.81 16.78 21.43
CA GLN A 96 10.19 15.80 22.36
C GLN A 96 11.15 14.87 23.12
N GLN A 97 12.46 15.14 23.18
CA GLN A 97 13.42 14.29 23.93
C GLN A 97 14.03 14.89 25.21
N GLN A 98 13.54 16.02 25.70
CA GLN A 98 13.91 16.49 27.04
C GLN A 98 12.66 16.57 27.88
N HIS A 99 12.47 15.61 28.79
CA HIS A 99 11.82 15.72 30.11
C HIS A 99 11.45 14.31 30.60
N THR A 100 12.45 13.52 31.01
CA THR A 100 12.26 12.53 32.07
C THR A 100 12.80 13.13 33.36
N PRO A 101 11.98 13.43 34.37
CA PRO A 101 12.49 13.78 35.68
C PRO A 101 12.99 12.50 36.37
N THR A 102 14.29 12.45 36.67
CA THR A 102 14.89 11.45 37.54
C THR A 102 14.30 11.63 38.95
N THR A 103 13.80 10.54 39.54
CA THR A 103 13.68 10.38 41.00
C THR A 103 14.45 9.14 41.38
#